data_AF-A0A941WVR3-F1
#
_entry.id   AF-A0A941WVR3-F1
#
_cell.length_a   1.000
_cell.length_b   1.000
_cell.length_c   1.000
_cell.angle_alpha   90.00
_cell.angle_beta   90.00
_cell.angle_gamma   90.00
#
_symmetry.space_group_name_H-M   'P 1'
#
loop_
_entity.id
_entity.type
_entity.pdbx_description
1 polymer ?
#
loop_
_entity_poly.entity_id
_entity_poly.type
_entity_poly.pdbx_seq_one_letter_code
_entity_poly.pdbx_strand_id
1 'polypeptide(L)'
;MHGTDVVFLGVSVDEAKDKQKWLDFIETEGLKGIQLLANGWSKITKDYKINGIPRFMVFDKKGNIVSADAPRPSNPELKKMLEAELNR
;
A
#
# COMPACT_ATOMS: atom_id res chain seq x y z
N MET A 1 14.16 -1.56 5.10
CA MET A 1 13.81 -2.99 5.04
C MET A 1 14.26 -3.58 3.70
N HIS A 2 15.48 -3.29 3.25
CA HIS A 2 16.00 -3.89 2.01
C HIS A 2 16.57 -5.27 2.32
N GLY A 3 16.29 -6.26 1.46
CA GLY A 3 16.74 -7.65 1.66
C GLY A 3 15.87 -8.48 2.62
N THR A 4 14.74 -7.95 3.08
CA THR A 4 13.72 -8.72 3.82
C THR A 4 12.62 -9.20 2.88
N ASP A 5 11.93 -10.28 3.25
CA ASP A 5 10.76 -10.81 2.56
C ASP A 5 9.52 -9.93 2.79
N VAL A 6 9.60 -8.67 2.36
CA VAL A 6 8.53 -7.66 2.46
C VAL A 6 8.40 -6.94 1.13
N VAL A 7 7.18 -6.87 0.63
CA VAL A 7 6.82 -6.15 -0.59
C VAL A 7 6.05 -4.89 -0.23
N PHE A 8 6.49 -3.75 -0.75
CA PHE A 8 5.74 -2.50 -0.70
C PHE A 8 4.90 -2.38 -1.97
N LEU A 9 3.58 -2.31 -1.77
CA LEU A 9 2.59 -2.22 -2.83
C LEU A 9 1.79 -0.92 -2.67
N GLY A 10 1.91 -0.04 -3.66
CA GLY A 10 1.08 1.16 -3.79
C GLY A 10 -0.13 0.86 -4.66
N VAL A 11 -1.31 1.29 -4.21
CA VAL A 11 -2.54 1.24 -5.01
C VAL A 11 -3.07 2.65 -5.18
N SER A 12 -3.04 3.17 -6.39
CA SER A 12 -3.75 4.39 -6.74
C SER A 12 -5.23 4.09 -6.99
N VAL A 13 -6.09 4.96 -6.47
CA VAL A 13 -7.53 4.98 -6.75
C VAL A 13 -7.90 6.05 -7.79
N ASP A 14 -6.92 6.57 -8.53
CA ASP A 14 -7.16 7.49 -9.65
C ASP A 14 -7.99 6.81 -10.74
N GLU A 15 -8.80 7.58 -11.46
CA GLU A 15 -9.54 7.09 -12.61
C GLU A 15 -8.60 6.71 -13.77
N ALA A 16 -8.98 5.74 -14.60
CA ALA A 16 -8.18 5.30 -15.74
C ALA A 16 -7.84 6.42 -16.74
N LYS A 17 -8.70 7.44 -16.84
CA LYS A 17 -8.45 8.63 -17.68
C LYS A 17 -7.22 9.42 -17.22
N ASP A 18 -6.88 9.35 -15.93
CA ASP A 18 -5.74 10.04 -15.31
C ASP A 18 -4.50 9.13 -15.18
N LYS A 19 -4.51 7.94 -15.80
CA LYS A 19 -3.39 6.98 -15.77
C LYS A 19 -2.05 7.61 -16.14
N GLN A 20 -2.00 8.49 -17.15
CA GLN A 20 -0.74 9.11 -17.55
C GLN A 20 -0.18 10.01 -16.44
N LYS A 21 -1.03 10.83 -15.81
CA LYS A 21 -0.62 11.67 -14.68
C LYS A 21 -0.09 10.83 -13.51
N TRP A 22 -0.73 9.69 -13.25
CA TRP A 22 -0.28 8.74 -12.23
C TRP A 22 1.09 8.11 -12.58
N LEU A 23 1.32 7.74 -13.85
CA LEU A 23 2.63 7.25 -14.31
C LEU A 23 3.72 8.32 -14.18
N ASP A 24 3.43 9.55 -14.61
CA ASP A 24 4.37 10.68 -14.50
C ASP A 24 4.70 10.98 -13.03
N PHE A 25 3.71 10.85 -12.14
CA PHE A 25 3.89 11.01 -10.69
C PHE A 25 4.79 9.92 -10.09
N ILE A 26 4.63 8.66 -10.51
CA ILE A 26 5.51 7.56 -10.09
C ILE A 26 6.96 7.85 -10.47
N GLU A 27 7.19 8.33 -11.70
CA GLU A 27 8.54 8.63 -12.19
C GLU A 27 9.13 9.84 -11.45
N THR A 28 8.36 10.91 -11.30
CA THR A 28 8.80 12.17 -10.66
C THR A 28 9.15 11.97 -9.18
N GLU A 29 8.31 11.25 -8.44
CA GLU A 29 8.53 10.99 -7.01
C GLU A 29 9.44 9.78 -6.75
N GLY A 30 9.84 9.06 -7.82
CA GLY A 30 10.69 7.89 -7.72
C GLY A 30 10.08 6.77 -6.86
N LEU A 31 8.75 6.56 -6.98
CA LEU A 31 8.05 5.55 -6.19
C LEU A 31 8.52 4.15 -6.57
N LYS A 32 9.08 3.44 -5.58
CA LYS A 32 9.62 2.09 -5.75
C LYS A 32 8.58 1.02 -5.37
N GLY A 33 8.89 -0.24 -5.67
CA GLY A 33 8.03 -1.37 -5.37
C GLY A 33 6.97 -1.60 -6.44
N ILE A 34 5.88 -2.25 -6.07
CA ILE A 34 4.79 -2.57 -7.00
C ILE A 34 3.77 -1.43 -6.94
N GLN A 35 3.43 -0.86 -8.10
CA GLN A 35 2.45 0.21 -8.21
C GLN A 35 1.27 -0.27 -9.05
N LEU A 36 0.07 -0.26 -8.47
CA LEU A 36 -1.18 -0.70 -9.11
C LEU A 36 -2.15 0.48 -9.25
N LEU A 37 -2.93 0.47 -10.33
CA LEU A 37 -4.03 1.41 -10.54
C LEU A 37 -5.35 0.66 -10.41
N ALA A 38 -6.12 0.98 -9.38
CA ALA A 38 -7.42 0.36 -9.10
C ALA A 38 -8.56 0.91 -9.98
N ASN A 39 -8.29 1.95 -10.78
CA ASN A 39 -9.24 2.64 -11.65
C ASN A 39 -10.47 3.16 -10.89
N GLY A 40 -10.27 4.24 -10.13
CA GLY A 40 -11.29 4.86 -9.30
C GLY A 40 -11.46 4.22 -7.94
N TRP A 41 -12.50 4.67 -7.21
CA TRP A 41 -12.96 4.12 -5.94
C TRP A 41 -13.72 2.80 -6.15
N SER A 42 -13.00 1.80 -6.65
CA SER A 42 -13.53 0.51 -7.10
C SER A 42 -13.67 -0.49 -5.95
N LYS A 43 -13.72 -1.79 -6.26
CA LYS A 43 -13.97 -2.89 -5.31
C LYS A 43 -13.05 -2.86 -4.09
N ILE A 44 -11.77 -2.50 -4.26
CA ILE A 44 -10.79 -2.44 -3.17
C ILE A 44 -11.21 -1.49 -2.05
N THR A 45 -11.80 -0.34 -2.39
CA THR A 45 -12.23 0.66 -1.40
C THR A 45 -13.43 0.16 -0.59
N LYS A 46 -14.32 -0.63 -1.21
CA LYS A 46 -15.48 -1.22 -0.54
C LYS A 46 -15.09 -2.40 0.34
N ASP A 47 -14.29 -3.32 -0.19
CA ASP A 47 -13.88 -4.54 0.49
C ASP A 47 -13.10 -4.23 1.79
N TYR A 48 -12.27 -3.19 1.77
CA TYR A 48 -11.48 -2.76 2.92
C TYR A 48 -12.02 -1.53 3.65
N LYS A 49 -13.25 -1.09 3.31
CA LYS A 49 -13.93 0.08 3.92
C LYS A 49 -13.04 1.33 3.95
N ILE A 50 -12.36 1.60 2.85
CA ILE A 50 -11.51 2.78 2.67
C ILE A 50 -12.42 3.96 2.38
N ASN A 51 -12.49 4.90 3.32
CA ASN A 51 -13.29 6.12 3.19
C ASN A 51 -12.45 7.38 2.89
N GLY A 52 -11.12 7.24 2.89
CA GLY A 52 -10.18 8.34 2.73
C GLY A 52 -8.77 7.84 2.46
N ILE A 53 -7.97 8.66 1.78
CA ILE A 53 -6.55 8.44 1.52
C ILE A 53 -5.70 9.52 2.22
N PRO A 54 -4.46 9.20 2.63
CA PRO A 54 -3.77 7.92 2.47
C PRO A 54 -4.22 6.86 3.48
N ARG A 55 -4.31 5.60 3.02
CA ARG A 55 -4.64 4.42 3.83
C ARG A 55 -3.50 3.43 3.76
N PHE A 56 -3.08 2.89 4.91
CA PHE A 56 -2.03 1.89 5.01
C PHE A 56 -2.59 0.60 5.60
N MET A 57 -2.12 -0.52 5.09
CA MET A 57 -2.58 -1.85 5.46
C MET A 57 -1.39 -2.80 5.51
N VAL A 58 -1.45 -3.79 6.38
CA VAL A 58 -0.43 -4.83 6.53
C VAL A 58 -1.08 -6.20 6.37
N PHE A 59 -0.47 -7.03 5.56
CA PHE A 59 -0.87 -8.40 5.30
C PHE A 59 0.29 -9.33 5.66
N ASP A 60 -0.03 -10.53 6.14
CA ASP A 60 0.96 -11.57 6.37
C ASP A 60 1.35 -12.28 5.05
N LYS A 61 2.31 -13.20 5.13
CA LYS A 61 2.79 -13.97 3.96
C LYS A 61 1.75 -14.90 3.36
N LYS A 62 0.67 -15.20 4.07
CA LYS A 62 -0.47 -16.03 3.62
C LYS A 62 -1.60 -15.18 3.02
N GLY A 63 -1.46 -13.86 3.05
CA GLY A 63 -2.47 -12.90 2.57
C GLY A 63 -3.55 -12.57 3.59
N ASN A 64 -3.39 -12.95 4.87
CA ASN A 64 -4.33 -12.54 5.91
C ASN A 64 -4.07 -11.08 6.30
N ILE A 65 -5.15 -10.37 6.65
CA ILE A 65 -5.06 -9.00 7.15
C ILE A 65 -4.47 -9.03 8.56
N VAL A 66 -3.29 -8.44 8.73
CA VAL A 66 -2.71 -8.15 10.06
C VAL A 66 -3.27 -6.84 10.59
N SER A 67 -3.37 -5.82 9.73
CA SER A 67 -4.06 -4.56 10.04
C SER A 67 -4.64 -3.92 8.79
N ALA A 68 -5.92 -3.55 8.84
CA ALA A 68 -6.60 -2.78 7.80
C ALA A 68 -6.49 -1.26 7.99
N ASP A 69 -5.90 -0.82 9.12
CA ASP A 69 -5.66 0.59 9.44
C ASP A 69 -4.29 0.73 10.12
N ALA A 70 -3.26 0.45 9.33
CA ALA A 70 -1.89 0.45 9.83
C ALA A 70 -1.36 1.88 10.01
N PRO A 71 -0.40 2.09 10.92
CA PRO A 71 0.27 3.38 11.06
C PRO A 71 0.96 3.81 9.76
N ARG A 72 1.16 5.13 9.62
CA ARG A 72 1.88 5.70 8.47
C ARG A 72 3.32 5.16 8.41
N PRO A 73 3.96 5.11 7.22
CA PRO A 73 5.37 4.71 7.09
C PRO A 73 6.36 5.53 7.90
N SER A 74 6.01 6.77 8.26
CA SER A 74 6.81 7.62 9.14
C SER A 74 6.69 7.26 10.62
N ASN A 75 5.66 6.50 11.02
CA ASN A 75 5.50 6.04 12.40
C ASN A 75 6.37 4.78 12.64
N PRO A 76 7.28 4.79 13.62
CA PRO A 76 8.11 3.64 13.98
C PRO A 76 7.32 2.36 14.32
N GLU A 77 6.06 2.48 14.74
CA GLU A 77 5.20 1.33 15.04
C GLU A 77 4.96 0.43 13.83
N LEU A 78 4.84 1.00 12.62
CA LEU A 78 4.69 0.19 11.41
C LEU A 78 5.89 -0.74 11.21
N LYS A 79 7.10 -0.22 11.44
CA LYS A 79 8.32 -1.03 11.32
C LYS A 79 8.33 -2.18 12.33
N LYS A 80 7.94 -1.92 13.58
CA LYS A 80 7.84 -2.96 14.61
C LYS A 80 6.83 -4.04 14.24
N MET A 81 5.69 -3.67 13.65
CA MET A 81 4.69 -4.63 13.17
C MET A 81 5.25 -5.53 12.06
N LEU A 82 5.94 -4.94 11.08
CA LEU A 82 6.54 -5.70 9.97
C LEU A 82 7.65 -6.65 10.47
N GLU A 83 8.48 -6.20 11.41
CA GLU A 83 9.52 -7.04 12.02
C GLU A 83 8.91 -8.19 12.85
N ALA A 84 7.78 -7.97 13.54
CA ALA A 84 7.08 -9.02 14.26
C ALA A 84 6.54 -10.11 13.32
N GLU A 85 5.96 -9.73 12.19
CA GLU A 85 5.46 -10.69 11.19
C GLU A 85 6.57 -11.38 10.39
N LEU A 86 7.74 -10.75 10.23
CA LEU A 86 8.89 -11.38 9.59
C LEU A 86 9.53 -12.50 10.42
N ASN A 87 9.41 -12.42 11.75
CA ASN A 87 10.00 -13.37 12.69
C ASN A 87 9.03 -14.49 13.12
N ARG A 88 7.83 -14.51 12.56
CA ARG A 88 6.82 -15.56 12.74
C ARG A 88 7.04 -16.72 11.78
#